data_AF-A0A1X7L8R0-F1
#
_entry.id   AF-A0A1X7L8R0-F1
#
_cell.length_a   1.000
_cell.length_b   1.000
_cell.length_c   1.000
_cell.angle_alpha   90.00
_cell.angle_beta   90.00
_cell.angle_gamma   90.00
#
_symmetry.space_group_name_H-M   'P 1'
#
loop_
_entity.id
_entity.type
_entity.pdbx_description
1 polymer ?
#
loop_
_entity_poly.entity_id
_entity_poly.type
_entity_poly.pdbx_seq_one_letter_code
_entity_poly.pdbx_strand_id
1 'polypeptide(L)'
;MGIEVRQSRSRNQMTDSTVSRKSAAPKGRPTELRRAEQQRAQETRSAILNAALTEFASRGFEAASIRSIADRIGLQHALITYHFRTKDILWQAVAEHVFERIQHSWKNYLTDEPPARATDRVKLVYQALFRFTVDFPEFHRFMLQEFLGYSPRLQWLADTVLKPLINWLLPQIHAAQDEGSLPRADPILIHYLLISLTSTLSGFGPEMQVTSNVSASDPAVVDAYWKMVEELIFNRPSATQDSGKTGSPSGKAGRRARVADGVKNPE
;
A
#
# COMPACT_ATOMS: atom_id res chain seq x y z
N MET A 1 17.84 23.92 -85.96
CA MET A 1 17.62 25.27 -86.54
C MET A 1 18.27 26.27 -85.59
N GLY A 2 19.26 27.05 -86.06
CA GLY A 2 20.00 28.06 -85.29
C GLY A 2 21.36 27.57 -84.76
N ILE A 3 22.45 27.60 -85.55
CA ILE A 3 23.44 28.70 -85.68
C ILE A 3 24.31 28.77 -84.40
N GLU A 4 25.50 28.16 -84.34
CA GLU A 4 26.80 28.55 -84.95
C GLU A 4 27.38 29.87 -84.39
N VAL A 5 28.68 29.84 -84.03
CA VAL A 5 29.71 30.89 -84.21
C VAL A 5 30.68 31.06 -83.01
N ARG A 6 31.93 30.64 -83.29
CA ARG A 6 33.28 31.18 -82.97
C ARG A 6 33.69 31.56 -81.53
N GLN A 7 34.76 30.91 -81.03
CA GLN A 7 36.16 31.41 -80.94
C GLN A 7 36.29 32.71 -80.11
N SER A 8 37.04 32.81 -79.02
CA SER A 8 38.51 32.73 -79.01
C SER A 8 39.08 32.83 -77.57
N ARG A 9 39.97 31.88 -77.24
CA ARG A 9 41.23 31.95 -76.45
C ARG A 9 41.40 32.84 -75.19
N SER A 10 42.00 32.14 -74.19
CA SER A 10 43.02 32.57 -73.20
C SER A 10 42.49 33.33 -71.98
N ARG A 11 42.88 33.03 -70.72
CA ARG A 11 44.18 32.55 -70.21
C ARG A 11 44.04 32.28 -68.70
N ASN A 12 44.85 31.34 -68.17
CA ASN A 12 45.17 31.09 -66.75
C ASN A 12 44.03 30.61 -65.83
N GLN A 13 44.21 29.73 -64.83
CA GLN A 13 45.34 28.92 -64.39
C GLN A 13 44.78 27.94 -63.34
N MET A 14 45.33 26.73 -63.34
CA MET A 14 45.61 25.87 -62.19
C MET A 14 44.49 25.27 -61.32
N THR A 15 44.62 23.93 -61.24
CA THR A 15 44.28 23.01 -60.15
C THR A 15 42.82 22.65 -59.95
N ASP A 16 42.39 21.64 -60.71
CA ASP A 16 41.20 20.86 -60.42
C ASP A 16 41.58 19.60 -59.62
N SER A 17 40.89 19.47 -58.50
CA SER A 17 40.38 18.23 -57.89
C SER A 17 41.32 17.07 -57.58
N THR A 18 41.47 16.81 -56.27
CA THR A 18 40.80 15.63 -55.65
C THR A 18 40.97 15.64 -54.14
N VAL A 19 39.94 16.06 -53.39
CA VAL A 19 39.68 15.49 -52.06
C VAL A 19 38.18 15.32 -51.86
N SER A 20 37.78 14.05 -51.83
CA SER A 20 36.48 13.55 -51.43
C SER A 20 36.13 14.03 -50.01
N ARG A 21 35.07 14.85 -49.89
CA ARG A 21 34.53 15.29 -48.59
C ARG A 21 33.65 14.16 -48.03
N LYS A 22 34.24 13.35 -47.14
CA LYS A 22 33.55 12.34 -46.35
C LYS A 22 32.65 13.05 -45.32
N SER A 23 31.34 13.03 -45.55
CA SER A 23 30.33 13.50 -44.60
C SER A 23 30.43 12.71 -43.29
N ALA A 24 30.73 13.39 -42.19
CA ALA A 24 30.80 12.79 -40.86
C ALA A 24 29.39 12.58 -40.30
N ALA A 25 29.08 11.33 -39.94
CA ALA A 25 27.88 10.96 -39.19
C ALA A 25 27.92 11.57 -37.77
N PRO A 26 26.75 11.86 -37.14
CA PRO A 26 26.73 12.50 -35.83
C PRO A 26 27.26 11.54 -34.76
N LYS A 27 28.34 11.94 -34.06
CA LYS A 27 28.88 11.21 -32.91
C LYS A 27 27.83 11.15 -31.81
N GLY A 28 27.39 9.94 -31.45
CA GLY A 28 26.44 9.72 -30.36
C GLY A 28 26.96 10.27 -29.02
N ARG A 29 26.05 10.83 -28.21
CA ARG A 29 26.37 11.39 -26.88
C ARG A 29 27.02 10.32 -25.96
N PRO A 30 28.00 10.70 -25.11
CA PRO A 30 28.65 9.79 -24.16
C PRO A 30 27.66 9.05 -23.24
N THR A 31 27.90 7.75 -23.02
CA THR A 31 27.05 6.85 -22.22
C THR A 31 26.88 7.33 -20.77
N GLU A 32 27.89 7.98 -20.18
CA GLU A 32 27.85 8.47 -18.80
C GLU A 32 26.88 9.63 -18.60
N LEU A 33 26.79 10.55 -19.57
CA LEU A 33 25.84 11.67 -19.52
C LEU A 33 24.39 11.16 -19.58
N ARG A 34 24.12 10.14 -20.39
CA ARG A 34 22.79 9.50 -20.47
C ARG A 34 22.39 8.83 -19.16
N ARG A 35 23.33 8.16 -18.48
CA ARG A 35 23.07 7.53 -17.17
C ARG A 35 22.76 8.57 -16.10
N ALA A 36 23.52 9.68 -16.05
CA ALA A 36 23.28 10.76 -15.09
C ALA A 36 21.95 11.50 -15.35
N GLU A 37 21.53 11.65 -16.61
CA GLU A 37 20.22 12.20 -16.97
C GLU A 37 19.08 11.26 -16.57
N GLN A 38 19.23 9.95 -16.82
CA GLN A 38 18.25 8.93 -16.41
C GLN A 38 18.08 8.87 -14.89
N GLN A 39 19.19 8.92 -14.14
CA GLN A 39 19.17 8.93 -12.68
C GLN A 39 18.40 10.15 -12.14
N ARG A 40 18.70 11.35 -12.66
CA ARG A 40 17.97 12.57 -12.28
C ARG A 40 16.48 12.51 -12.62
N ALA A 41 16.13 11.91 -13.75
CA ALA A 41 14.73 11.72 -14.13
C ALA A 41 14.00 10.76 -13.16
N GLN A 42 14.67 9.70 -12.69
CA GLN A 42 14.12 8.77 -11.69
C GLN A 42 13.95 9.44 -10.32
N GLU A 43 14.95 10.21 -9.87
CA GLU A 43 14.89 10.98 -8.62
C GLU A 43 13.73 11.99 -8.65
N THR A 44 13.60 12.72 -9.77
CA THR A 44 12.49 13.66 -9.99
C THR A 44 11.15 12.95 -9.96
N ARG A 45 11.04 11.79 -10.65
CA ARG A 45 9.81 10.98 -10.64
C ARG A 45 9.44 10.54 -9.21
N SER A 46 10.41 10.05 -8.44
CA SER A 46 10.21 9.65 -7.04
C SER A 46 9.77 10.81 -6.16
N ALA A 47 10.40 11.99 -6.31
CA ALA A 47 10.00 13.19 -5.58
C ALA A 47 8.55 13.60 -5.88
N ILE A 48 8.13 13.54 -7.14
CA ILE A 48 6.74 13.82 -7.54
C ILE A 48 5.78 12.81 -6.92
N LEU A 49 6.10 11.51 -6.96
CA LEU A 49 5.23 10.46 -6.41
C LEU A 49 5.05 10.61 -4.89
N ASN A 50 6.13 10.88 -4.15
CA ASN A 50 6.05 11.10 -2.71
C ASN A 50 5.24 12.36 -2.37
N ALA A 51 5.43 13.45 -3.11
CA ALA A 51 4.66 14.68 -2.91
C ALA A 51 3.17 14.49 -3.22
N ALA A 52 2.87 13.77 -4.30
CA ALA A 52 1.51 13.45 -4.72
C ALA A 52 0.81 12.56 -3.70
N LEU A 53 1.50 11.55 -3.18
CA LEU A 53 1.00 10.71 -2.11
C LEU A 53 0.58 11.54 -0.89
N THR A 54 1.44 12.43 -0.39
CA THR A 54 1.11 13.28 0.76
C THR A 54 -0.13 14.12 0.48
N GLU A 55 -0.22 14.69 -0.72
CA GLU A 55 -1.37 15.51 -1.11
C GLU A 55 -2.66 14.69 -1.15
N PHE A 56 -2.65 13.51 -1.78
CA PHE A 56 -3.80 12.64 -1.88
C PHE A 56 -4.20 12.02 -0.53
N ALA A 57 -3.24 11.62 0.30
CA ALA A 57 -3.51 11.07 1.63
C ALA A 57 -4.16 12.10 2.56
N SER A 58 -3.76 13.37 2.44
CA SER A 58 -4.25 14.45 3.32
C SER A 58 -5.57 15.07 2.86
N ARG A 59 -5.79 15.22 1.54
CA ARG A 59 -6.94 15.96 0.99
C ARG A 59 -7.92 15.09 0.22
N GLY A 60 -7.56 13.85 -0.08
CA GLY A 60 -8.29 13.00 -1.02
C GLY A 60 -8.07 13.43 -2.48
N PHE A 61 -8.57 12.60 -3.41
CA PHE A 61 -8.37 12.83 -4.85
C PHE A 61 -8.97 14.15 -5.33
N GLU A 62 -10.21 14.47 -4.94
CA GLU A 62 -10.94 15.62 -5.50
C GLU A 62 -10.31 16.96 -5.13
N ALA A 63 -9.94 17.16 -3.86
CA ALA A 63 -9.36 18.40 -3.38
C ALA A 63 -7.85 18.55 -3.67
N ALA A 64 -7.16 17.46 -4.04
CA ALA A 64 -5.77 17.51 -4.48
C ALA A 64 -5.64 18.13 -5.88
N SER A 65 -4.56 18.88 -6.11
CA SER A 65 -4.27 19.51 -7.40
C SER A 65 -2.82 19.26 -7.83
N ILE A 66 -2.59 19.14 -9.14
CA ILE A 66 -1.22 19.02 -9.69
C ILE A 66 -0.38 20.25 -9.31
N ARG A 67 -1.00 21.42 -9.22
CA ARG A 67 -0.35 22.66 -8.81
C ARG A 67 0.15 22.60 -7.37
N SER A 68 -0.70 22.19 -6.42
CA SER A 68 -0.27 22.07 -5.02
C SER A 68 0.83 21.03 -4.82
N ILE A 69 0.81 19.94 -5.60
CA ILE A 69 1.90 18.96 -5.63
C ILE A 69 3.20 19.59 -6.14
N ALA A 70 3.15 20.38 -7.22
CA ALA A 70 4.30 21.07 -7.78
C ALA A 70 4.90 22.07 -6.80
N ASP A 71 4.05 22.88 -6.16
CA ASP A 71 4.44 23.89 -5.17
C ASP A 71 5.14 23.25 -3.96
N ARG A 72 4.69 22.05 -3.52
CA ARG A 72 5.29 21.31 -2.39
C ARG A 72 6.76 20.95 -2.59
N ILE A 73 7.18 20.68 -3.82
CA ILE A 73 8.55 20.25 -4.16
C ILE A 73 9.32 21.27 -5.01
N GLY A 74 8.78 22.48 -5.15
CA GLY A 74 9.44 23.56 -5.90
C GLY A 74 9.61 23.27 -7.39
N LEU A 75 8.80 22.38 -7.97
CA LEU A 75 8.84 22.06 -9.39
C LEU A 75 7.81 22.87 -10.17
N GLN A 76 8.05 23.06 -11.46
CA GLN A 76 7.06 23.67 -12.35
C GLN A 76 5.92 22.69 -12.66
N HIS A 77 4.68 23.18 -12.69
CA HIS A 77 3.49 22.38 -13.07
C HIS A 77 3.67 21.63 -14.39
N ALA A 78 4.33 22.26 -15.37
CA ALA A 78 4.61 21.66 -16.68
C ALA A 78 5.46 20.38 -16.58
N LEU A 79 6.37 20.30 -15.60
CA LEU A 79 7.22 19.13 -15.40
C LEU A 79 6.41 17.93 -14.87
N ILE A 80 5.49 18.14 -13.94
CA ILE A 80 4.60 17.07 -13.46
C ILE A 80 3.66 16.62 -14.59
N THR A 81 3.12 17.58 -15.35
CA THR A 81 2.26 17.28 -16.50
C THR A 81 2.99 16.51 -17.59
N TYR A 82 4.30 16.79 -17.79
CA TYR A 82 5.14 16.02 -18.70
C TYR A 82 5.28 14.56 -18.27
N HIS A 83 5.46 14.30 -16.97
CA HIS A 83 5.62 12.94 -16.44
C HIS A 83 4.31 12.14 -16.38
N PHE A 84 3.21 12.77 -15.96
CA PHE A 84 2.00 12.04 -15.59
C PHE A 84 0.74 12.44 -16.36
N ARG A 85 0.79 13.49 -17.21
CA ARG A 85 -0.30 13.99 -18.08
C ARG A 85 -1.61 14.40 -17.39
N THR A 86 -2.20 13.55 -16.55
CA THR A 86 -3.47 13.76 -15.83
C THR A 86 -3.33 13.42 -14.34
N LYS A 87 -4.27 13.91 -13.53
CA LYS A 87 -4.31 13.62 -12.09
C LYS A 87 -4.59 12.14 -11.82
N ASP A 88 -5.43 11.50 -12.64
CA ASP A 88 -5.73 10.07 -12.55
C ASP A 88 -4.50 9.19 -12.81
N ILE A 89 -3.71 9.50 -13.85
CA ILE A 89 -2.47 8.77 -14.15
C ILE A 89 -1.44 8.98 -13.03
N LEU A 90 -1.34 10.20 -12.49
CA LEU A 90 -0.48 10.45 -11.33
C LEU A 90 -0.94 9.63 -10.11
N TRP A 91 -2.24 9.58 -9.85
CA TRP A 91 -2.81 8.81 -8.75
C TRP A 91 -2.54 7.30 -8.90
N GLN A 92 -2.73 6.74 -10.10
CA GLN A 92 -2.43 5.33 -10.39
C GLN A 92 -0.93 5.05 -10.19
N ALA A 93 -0.06 5.93 -10.68
CA ALA A 93 1.37 5.77 -10.50
C ALA A 93 1.80 5.87 -9.02
N VAL A 94 1.11 6.67 -8.20
CA VAL A 94 1.31 6.69 -6.74
C VAL A 94 0.87 5.35 -6.14
N ALA A 95 -0.30 4.83 -6.52
CA ALA A 95 -0.77 3.54 -6.03
C ALA A 95 0.20 2.41 -6.39
N GLU A 96 0.67 2.33 -7.64
CA GLU A 96 1.69 1.37 -8.09
C GLU A 96 2.97 1.49 -7.26
N HIS A 97 3.46 2.71 -7.04
CA HIS A 97 4.65 2.97 -6.22
C HIS A 97 4.48 2.50 -4.78
N VAL A 98 3.28 2.69 -4.19
CA VAL A 98 2.93 2.18 -2.86
C VAL A 98 2.94 0.65 -2.85
N PHE A 99 2.36 0.00 -3.86
CA PHE A 99 2.31 -1.46 -3.95
C PHE A 99 3.67 -2.09 -4.17
N GLU A 100 4.55 -1.50 -4.97
CA GLU A 100 5.94 -1.95 -5.11
C GLU A 100 6.66 -1.97 -3.75
N ARG A 101 6.44 -0.93 -2.93
CA ARG A 101 7.00 -0.85 -1.57
C ARG A 101 6.41 -1.89 -0.63
N ILE A 102 5.09 -2.14 -0.71
CA ILE A 102 4.43 -3.22 0.02
C ILE A 102 5.03 -4.57 -0.34
N GLN A 103 5.12 -4.88 -1.64
CA GLN A 103 5.67 -6.14 -2.12
C GLN A 103 7.12 -6.35 -1.68
N HIS A 104 7.93 -5.28 -1.69
CA HIS A 104 9.31 -5.35 -1.22
C HIS A 104 9.39 -5.57 0.31
N SER A 105 8.51 -4.91 1.08
CA SER A 105 8.40 -5.13 2.52
C SER A 105 7.96 -6.56 2.85
N TRP A 106 6.95 -7.07 2.13
CA TRP A 106 6.41 -8.42 2.34
C TRP A 106 7.41 -9.52 2.07
N LYS A 107 8.37 -9.35 1.16
CA LYS A 107 9.47 -10.31 0.97
C LYS A 107 10.30 -10.54 2.25
N ASN A 108 10.29 -9.59 3.18
CA ASN A 108 10.99 -9.74 4.46
C ASN A 108 10.16 -10.53 5.49
N TYR A 109 8.85 -10.70 5.28
CA TYR A 109 7.92 -11.34 6.22
C TYR A 109 7.36 -12.67 5.71
N LEU A 110 7.22 -12.82 4.39
CA LEU A 110 6.72 -14.03 3.75
C LEU A 110 7.91 -14.90 3.37
N THR A 111 7.92 -16.13 3.90
CA THR A 111 8.92 -17.15 3.57
C THR A 111 8.66 -17.73 2.18
N ASP A 112 9.72 -18.13 1.47
CA ASP A 112 9.60 -18.83 0.18
C ASP A 112 8.83 -20.15 0.31
N GLU A 113 8.95 -20.79 1.49
CA GLU A 113 8.16 -21.96 1.87
C GLU A 113 6.97 -21.52 2.73
N PRO A 114 5.72 -21.57 2.22
CA PRO A 114 4.57 -21.18 3.00
C PRO A 114 4.31 -22.20 4.13
N PRO A 115 3.89 -21.76 5.33
CA PRO A 115 3.55 -22.65 6.43
C PRO A 115 2.56 -23.76 6.05
N ALA A 116 2.69 -24.93 6.68
CA ALA A 116 1.81 -26.08 6.41
C ALA A 116 0.36 -25.84 6.83
N ARG A 117 0.13 -25.20 7.98
CA ARG A 117 -1.22 -24.86 8.45
C ARG A 117 -1.76 -23.63 7.74
N ALA A 118 -3.00 -23.70 7.30
CA ALA A 118 -3.68 -22.57 6.66
C ALA A 118 -3.79 -21.38 7.61
N THR A 119 -4.02 -21.64 8.89
CA THR A 119 -4.13 -20.61 9.92
C THR A 119 -2.85 -19.76 10.03
N ASP A 120 -1.68 -20.41 9.97
CA ASP A 120 -0.39 -19.72 10.03
C ASP A 120 -0.16 -18.88 8.78
N ARG A 121 -0.58 -19.36 7.59
CA ARG A 121 -0.53 -18.57 6.35
C ARG A 121 -1.40 -17.33 6.43
N VAL A 122 -2.63 -17.45 6.93
CA VAL A 122 -3.53 -16.31 7.15
C VAL A 122 -2.91 -15.33 8.14
N LYS A 123 -2.44 -15.82 9.29
CA LYS A 123 -1.78 -15.01 10.32
C LYS A 123 -0.62 -14.19 9.78
N LEU A 124 0.30 -14.82 9.03
CA LEU A 124 1.48 -14.14 8.47
C LEU A 124 1.09 -13.00 7.52
N VAL A 125 0.10 -13.22 6.66
CA VAL A 125 -0.35 -12.21 5.70
C VAL A 125 -0.95 -11.00 6.42
N TYR A 126 -1.81 -11.23 7.41
CA TYR A 126 -2.39 -10.13 8.18
C TYR A 126 -1.39 -9.45 9.13
N GLN A 127 -0.38 -10.18 9.62
CA GLN A 127 0.72 -9.60 10.37
C GLN A 127 1.55 -8.65 9.49
N ALA A 128 1.90 -9.08 8.28
CA ALA A 128 2.61 -8.26 7.31
C ALA A 128 1.79 -7.03 6.91
N LEU A 129 0.48 -7.18 6.71
CA LEU A 129 -0.42 -6.07 6.45
C LEU A 129 -0.49 -5.10 7.63
N PHE A 130 -0.67 -5.60 8.86
CA PHE A 130 -0.70 -4.77 10.07
C PHE A 130 0.57 -3.93 10.20
N ARG A 131 1.74 -4.56 10.12
CA ARG A 131 3.04 -3.86 10.18
C ARG A 131 3.14 -2.78 9.10
N PHE A 132 2.75 -3.11 7.87
CA PHE A 132 2.71 -2.13 6.79
C PHE A 132 1.83 -0.91 7.12
N THR A 133 0.63 -1.10 7.68
CA THR A 133 -0.27 0.03 8.01
C THR A 133 0.28 0.95 9.09
N VAL A 134 1.10 0.40 10.00
CA VAL A 134 1.74 1.13 11.10
C VAL A 134 3.01 1.83 10.62
N ASP A 135 3.85 1.15 9.83
CA ASP A 135 5.12 1.68 9.33
C ASP A 135 4.91 2.75 8.24
N PHE A 136 3.80 2.64 7.49
CA PHE A 136 3.46 3.55 6.39
C PHE A 136 2.03 4.10 6.51
N PRO A 137 1.71 4.88 7.57
CA PRO A 137 0.35 5.32 7.85
C PRO A 137 -0.19 6.28 6.78
N GLU A 138 0.68 7.07 6.14
CA GLU A 138 0.30 7.94 5.02
C GLU A 138 -0.16 7.14 3.79
N PHE A 139 0.48 5.98 3.54
CA PHE A 139 0.12 5.09 2.44
C PHE A 139 -1.22 4.43 2.72
N HIS A 140 -1.42 3.98 3.96
CA HIS A 140 -2.68 3.41 4.38
C HIS A 140 -3.82 4.45 4.31
N ARG A 141 -3.58 5.70 4.73
CA ARG A 141 -4.55 6.80 4.58
C ARG A 141 -4.90 7.09 3.12
N PHE A 142 -3.90 7.11 2.23
CA PHE A 142 -4.14 7.24 0.79
C PHE A 142 -5.11 6.18 0.26
N MET A 143 -4.96 4.92 0.69
CA MET A 143 -5.87 3.84 0.33
C MET A 143 -7.26 4.01 0.94
N LEU A 144 -7.33 4.38 2.23
CA LEU A 144 -8.60 4.61 2.93
C LEU A 144 -9.47 5.69 2.28
N GLN A 145 -8.88 6.72 1.68
CA GLN A 145 -9.61 7.76 0.94
C GLN A 145 -10.48 7.17 -0.19
N GLU A 146 -10.06 6.06 -0.80
CA GLU A 146 -10.84 5.39 -1.85
C GLU A 146 -11.71 4.25 -1.32
N PHE A 147 -11.42 3.68 -0.14
CA PHE A 147 -12.22 2.58 0.42
C PHE A 147 -13.56 3.02 1.01
N LEU A 148 -13.67 4.28 1.42
CA LEU A 148 -14.87 4.83 2.06
C LEU A 148 -15.96 5.28 1.08
N GLY A 149 -15.71 5.19 -0.23
CA GLY A 149 -16.69 5.55 -1.26
C GLY A 149 -16.51 4.75 -2.53
N TYR A 150 -17.57 4.67 -3.34
CA TYR A 150 -17.45 4.08 -4.69
C TYR A 150 -16.77 5.09 -5.62
N SER A 151 -15.59 4.74 -6.12
CA SER A 151 -14.85 5.57 -7.08
C SER A 151 -14.25 4.72 -8.22
N PRO A 152 -13.97 5.32 -9.39
CA PRO A 152 -13.22 4.64 -10.45
C PRO A 152 -11.84 4.14 -9.99
N ARG A 153 -11.24 4.83 -9.01
CA ARG A 153 -9.95 4.47 -8.42
C ARG A 153 -10.08 3.24 -7.53
N LEU A 154 -11.16 3.12 -6.74
CA LEU A 154 -11.49 1.88 -6.04
C LEU A 154 -11.66 0.71 -7.00
N GLN A 155 -12.35 0.93 -8.13
CA GLN A 155 -12.51 -0.11 -9.16
C GLN A 155 -11.15 -0.55 -9.72
N TRP A 156 -10.29 0.41 -10.05
CA TRP A 156 -8.92 0.12 -10.50
C TRP A 156 -8.10 -0.64 -9.45
N LEU A 157 -8.18 -0.24 -8.17
CA LEU A 157 -7.55 -0.95 -7.05
C LEU A 157 -8.06 -2.38 -6.90
N ALA A 158 -9.38 -2.55 -7.03
CA ALA A 158 -10.02 -3.84 -6.93
C ALA A 158 -9.50 -4.78 -8.01
N ASP A 159 -9.46 -4.32 -9.26
CA ASP A 159 -9.04 -5.13 -10.41
C ASP A 159 -7.54 -5.41 -10.42
N THR A 160 -6.72 -4.43 -10.05
CA THR A 160 -5.26 -4.52 -10.14
C THR A 160 -4.63 -5.24 -8.95
N VAL A 161 -5.18 -5.06 -7.75
CA VAL A 161 -4.51 -5.51 -6.51
C VAL A 161 -5.40 -6.34 -5.60
N LEU A 162 -6.61 -5.87 -5.28
CA LEU A 162 -7.39 -6.50 -4.20
C LEU A 162 -7.96 -7.86 -4.63
N LYS A 163 -8.54 -7.97 -5.83
CA LYS A 163 -9.14 -9.23 -6.31
C LYS A 163 -8.12 -10.38 -6.38
N PRO A 164 -6.92 -10.23 -6.98
CA PRO A 164 -5.92 -11.30 -6.97
C PRO A 164 -5.57 -11.77 -5.56
N LEU A 165 -5.36 -10.83 -4.63
CA LEU A 165 -5.02 -11.13 -3.24
C LEU A 165 -6.18 -11.84 -2.51
N ILE A 166 -7.40 -11.30 -2.61
CA ILE A 166 -8.59 -11.86 -1.97
C ILE A 166 -8.89 -13.25 -2.51
N ASN A 167 -8.82 -13.45 -3.84
CA ASN A 167 -9.07 -14.74 -4.47
C ASN A 167 -8.08 -15.83 -3.99
N TRP A 168 -6.85 -15.44 -3.65
CA TRP A 168 -5.88 -16.36 -3.05
C TRP A 168 -6.13 -16.57 -1.54
N LEU A 169 -6.55 -15.54 -0.82
CA LEU A 169 -6.68 -15.54 0.64
C LEU A 169 -7.96 -16.25 1.14
N LEU A 170 -9.09 -16.10 0.46
CA LEU A 170 -10.36 -16.72 0.89
C LEU A 170 -10.27 -18.25 1.01
N PRO A 171 -9.64 -18.99 0.06
CA PRO A 171 -9.38 -20.41 0.23
C PRO A 171 -8.53 -20.76 1.46
N GLN A 172 -7.59 -19.90 1.86
CA GLN A 172 -6.77 -20.11 3.06
C GLN A 172 -7.60 -19.93 4.33
N ILE A 173 -8.47 -18.92 4.35
CA ILE A 173 -9.43 -18.72 5.45
C ILE A 173 -10.35 -19.93 5.56
N HIS A 174 -10.88 -20.43 4.44
CA HIS A 174 -11.71 -21.64 4.43
C HIS A 174 -10.97 -22.86 4.98
N ALA A 175 -9.73 -23.10 4.52
CA ALA A 175 -8.93 -24.21 5.01
C ALA A 175 -8.64 -24.09 6.53
N ALA A 176 -8.38 -22.87 7.02
CA ALA A 176 -8.20 -22.62 8.46
C ALA A 176 -9.50 -22.86 9.27
N GLN A 177 -10.67 -22.66 8.67
CA GLN A 177 -11.96 -23.05 9.27
C GLN A 177 -12.13 -24.57 9.30
N ASP A 178 -11.69 -25.28 8.26
CA ASP A 178 -11.71 -26.75 8.20
C ASP A 178 -10.73 -27.38 9.21
N GLU A 179 -9.61 -26.71 9.50
CA GLU A 179 -8.70 -27.04 10.60
C GLU A 179 -9.31 -26.78 12.00
N GLY A 180 -10.48 -26.14 12.07
CA GLY A 180 -11.12 -25.73 13.33
C GLY A 180 -10.44 -24.57 14.03
N SER A 181 -9.51 -23.89 13.36
CA SER A 181 -8.70 -22.79 13.92
C SER A 181 -9.33 -21.42 13.74
N LEU A 182 -10.25 -21.26 12.79
CA LEU A 182 -11.07 -20.06 12.61
C LEU A 182 -12.58 -20.37 12.75
N PRO A 183 -13.40 -19.40 13.18
CA PRO A 183 -14.84 -19.60 13.36
C PRO A 183 -15.54 -19.93 12.05
N ARG A 184 -16.60 -20.77 12.10
CA ARG A 184 -17.48 -21.04 10.96
C ARG A 184 -18.31 -19.79 10.65
N ALA A 185 -17.92 -19.07 9.60
CA ALA A 185 -18.59 -17.89 9.06
C ALA A 185 -18.24 -17.75 7.57
N ASP A 186 -18.86 -16.80 6.87
CA ASP A 186 -18.44 -16.50 5.49
C ASP A 186 -16.98 -16.00 5.48
N PRO A 187 -16.06 -16.63 4.71
CA PRO A 187 -14.65 -16.22 4.62
C PRO A 187 -14.46 -14.74 4.30
N ILE A 188 -15.34 -14.12 3.51
CA ILE A 188 -15.22 -12.70 3.17
C ILE A 188 -15.45 -11.79 4.38
N LEU A 189 -16.33 -12.19 5.30
CA LEU A 189 -16.61 -11.43 6.52
C LEU A 189 -15.44 -11.54 7.51
N ILE A 190 -14.81 -12.72 7.59
CA ILE A 190 -13.56 -12.89 8.36
C ILE A 190 -12.47 -12.02 7.76
N HIS A 191 -12.37 -11.95 6.42
CA HIS A 191 -11.41 -11.09 5.76
C HIS A 191 -11.56 -9.64 6.18
N TYR A 192 -12.78 -9.08 6.12
CA TYR A 192 -13.02 -7.68 6.49
C TYR A 192 -12.92 -7.41 8.00
N LEU A 193 -13.23 -8.40 8.86
CA LEU A 193 -12.93 -8.32 10.29
C LEU A 193 -11.42 -8.17 10.52
N LEU A 194 -10.61 -9.02 9.90
CA LEU A 194 -9.15 -8.98 10.01
C LEU A 194 -8.59 -7.68 9.43
N ILE A 195 -9.09 -7.21 8.28
CA ILE A 195 -8.73 -5.89 7.74
C ILE A 195 -8.97 -4.79 8.77
N SER A 196 -10.16 -4.77 9.40
CA SER A 196 -10.49 -3.78 10.42
C SER A 196 -9.51 -3.82 11.59
N LEU A 197 -9.16 -5.02 12.08
CA LEU A 197 -8.16 -5.20 13.13
C LEU A 197 -6.78 -4.69 12.70
N THR A 198 -6.35 -4.94 11.46
CA THR A 198 -5.05 -4.45 10.97
C THR A 198 -5.02 -2.93 10.80
N SER A 199 -6.14 -2.31 10.42
CA SER A 199 -6.21 -0.89 10.11
C SER A 199 -6.44 0.03 11.32
N THR A 200 -6.80 -0.54 12.49
CA THR A 200 -7.28 0.21 13.66
C THR A 200 -6.26 1.24 14.15
N LEU A 201 -5.01 0.84 14.43
CA LEU A 201 -3.99 1.76 14.94
C LEU A 201 -3.69 2.90 13.97
N SER A 202 -3.67 2.61 12.68
CA SER A 202 -3.37 3.59 11.63
C SER A 202 -4.53 4.56 11.39
N GLY A 203 -5.78 4.07 11.45
CA GLY A 203 -7.00 4.87 11.27
C GLY A 203 -7.35 5.74 12.48
N PHE A 204 -7.23 5.18 13.69
CA PHE A 204 -7.63 5.84 14.94
C PHE A 204 -6.45 6.44 15.72
N GLY A 205 -5.22 6.32 15.24
CA GLY A 205 -4.02 6.79 15.95
C GLY A 205 -4.08 8.24 16.45
N PRO A 206 -4.51 9.23 15.64
CA PRO A 206 -4.68 10.60 16.12
C PRO A 206 -5.72 10.74 17.24
N GLU A 207 -6.85 10.04 17.13
CA GLU A 207 -7.90 10.04 18.16
C GLU A 207 -7.37 9.41 19.45
N MET A 208 -6.73 8.25 19.36
CA MET A 208 -6.13 7.54 20.49
C MET A 208 -5.06 8.37 21.20
N GLN A 209 -4.23 9.10 20.46
CA GLN A 209 -3.26 10.02 21.05
C GLN A 209 -3.94 11.16 21.83
N VAL A 210 -5.03 11.72 21.32
CA VAL A 210 -5.73 12.84 21.96
C VAL A 210 -6.59 12.39 23.15
N THR A 211 -7.24 11.23 23.05
CA THR A 211 -8.20 10.74 24.04
C THR A 211 -7.56 9.97 25.19
N SER A 212 -6.47 9.22 24.93
CA SER A 212 -5.82 8.38 25.93
C SER A 212 -4.33 8.66 26.14
N ASN A 213 -3.75 9.62 25.41
CA ASN A 213 -2.33 9.93 25.42
C ASN A 213 -1.43 8.73 25.07
N VAL A 214 -1.97 7.77 24.29
CA VAL A 214 -1.23 6.59 23.82
C VAL A 214 -0.90 6.77 22.34
N SER A 215 0.37 6.65 21.99
CA SER A 215 0.81 6.72 20.59
C SER A 215 0.59 5.39 19.89
N ALA A 216 -0.19 5.40 18.81
CA ALA A 216 -0.41 4.22 17.96
C ALA A 216 0.83 3.81 17.15
N SER A 217 1.88 4.64 17.12
CA SER A 217 3.17 4.32 16.49
C SER A 217 4.25 3.91 17.49
N ASP A 218 3.96 3.87 18.80
CA ASP A 218 4.89 3.34 19.79
C ASP A 218 5.08 1.82 19.56
N PRO A 219 6.32 1.33 19.36
CA PRO A 219 6.58 -0.09 19.15
C PRO A 219 5.97 -0.99 20.22
N ALA A 220 5.98 -0.58 21.49
CA ALA A 220 5.39 -1.37 22.58
C ALA A 220 3.87 -1.51 22.45
N VAL A 221 3.19 -0.45 22.01
CA VAL A 221 1.74 -0.44 21.76
C VAL A 221 1.41 -1.31 20.55
N VAL A 222 2.18 -1.17 19.47
CA VAL A 222 2.03 -1.94 18.23
C VAL A 222 2.19 -3.43 18.50
N ASP A 223 3.22 -3.82 19.25
CA ASP A 223 3.50 -5.21 19.61
C ASP A 223 2.41 -5.78 20.53
N ALA A 224 2.00 -5.02 21.55
CA ALA A 224 0.94 -5.42 22.47
C ALA A 224 -0.41 -5.61 21.75
N TYR A 225 -0.76 -4.69 20.85
CA TYR A 225 -1.99 -4.76 20.05
C TYR A 225 -2.00 -5.99 19.15
N TRP A 226 -0.92 -6.25 18.42
CA TRP A 226 -0.85 -7.41 17.54
C TRP A 226 -0.91 -8.72 18.34
N LYS A 227 -0.20 -8.81 19.48
CA LYS A 227 -0.27 -9.97 20.37
C LYS A 227 -1.71 -10.26 20.83
N MET A 228 -2.48 -9.21 21.15
CA MET A 228 -3.89 -9.35 21.53
C MET A 228 -4.73 -9.91 20.36
N VAL A 229 -4.50 -9.43 19.13
CA VAL A 229 -5.16 -9.98 17.93
C VAL A 229 -4.80 -11.45 17.74
N GLU A 230 -3.54 -11.83 17.93
CA GLU A 230 -3.09 -13.22 17.86
C GLU A 230 -3.83 -14.11 18.86
N GLU A 231 -3.91 -13.69 20.12
CA GLU A 231 -4.57 -14.44 21.19
C GLU A 231 -6.08 -14.61 20.94
N LEU A 232 -6.78 -13.54 20.52
CA LEU A 232 -8.23 -13.55 20.35
C LEU A 232 -8.71 -14.29 19.09
N ILE A 233 -7.93 -14.22 18.01
CA ILE A 233 -8.35 -14.72 16.70
C ILE A 233 -7.67 -16.04 16.34
N PHE A 234 -6.37 -16.16 16.57
CA PHE A 234 -5.56 -17.28 16.07
C PHE A 234 -5.23 -18.33 17.14
N ASN A 235 -5.28 -17.97 18.43
CA ASN A 235 -4.95 -18.87 19.53
C ASN A 235 -6.15 -19.11 20.46
N ARG A 236 -7.36 -19.24 19.90
CA ARG A 236 -8.56 -19.53 20.69
C ARG A 236 -8.35 -20.84 21.46
N PRO A 237 -8.38 -20.82 22.80
CA PRO A 237 -8.38 -22.08 23.55
C PRO A 237 -9.63 -22.86 23.14
N SER A 238 -9.43 -24.12 22.74
CA SER A 238 -10.47 -25.03 22.32
C SER A 238 -11.58 -25.04 23.37
N ALA A 239 -12.76 -24.52 23.04
CA ALA A 239 -13.94 -24.60 23.89
C ALA A 239 -14.50 -26.03 23.89
N THR A 240 -13.70 -27.01 24.28
CA THR A 240 -14.07 -28.42 24.47
C THR A 240 -13.04 -29.12 25.36
N GLN A 241 -12.96 -28.74 26.63
CA GLN A 241 -12.64 -29.64 27.77
C GLN A 241 -13.26 -29.07 29.05
N ASP A 242 -14.57 -28.88 29.08
CA ASP A 242 -15.31 -28.85 30.35
C ASP A 242 -16.67 -29.53 30.20
N SER A 243 -16.60 -30.84 29.95
CA SER A 243 -17.73 -31.75 30.09
C SER A 243 -17.24 -32.99 30.81
N GLY A 244 -16.94 -32.87 32.11
CA GLY A 244 -16.53 -34.03 32.88
C GLY A 244 -15.94 -33.73 34.25
N LYS A 245 -16.75 -33.18 35.18
CA LYS A 245 -16.76 -33.50 36.62
C LYS A 245 -17.76 -32.61 37.39
N THR A 246 -19.05 -32.83 37.19
CA THR A 246 -20.02 -32.58 38.26
C THR A 246 -20.25 -33.88 39.01
N GLY A 247 -19.29 -34.23 39.86
CA GLY A 247 -19.52 -35.22 40.91
C GLY A 247 -20.53 -34.65 41.91
N SER A 248 -21.66 -35.34 42.08
CA SER A 248 -22.56 -35.11 43.21
C SER A 248 -21.80 -35.24 44.53
N PRO A 249 -22.20 -34.43 45.53
CA PRO A 249 -22.47 -35.00 46.83
C PRO A 249 -23.89 -34.63 47.28
N SER A 250 -24.72 -35.67 47.40
CA SER A 250 -25.89 -35.69 48.27
C SER A 250 -25.44 -35.49 49.73
N GLY A 251 -26.08 -34.58 50.49
CA GLY A 251 -26.07 -34.71 51.95
C GLY A 251 -26.19 -33.43 52.79
N LYS A 252 -27.44 -32.96 52.96
CA LYS A 252 -28.06 -32.46 54.22
C LYS A 252 -27.51 -31.20 54.95
N ALA A 253 -28.47 -30.27 55.06
CA ALA A 253 -28.98 -29.62 56.29
C ALA A 253 -28.23 -28.41 56.91
N GLY A 254 -28.96 -27.30 57.08
CA GLY A 254 -28.74 -26.41 58.23
C GLY A 254 -29.09 -24.92 58.05
N ARG A 255 -30.34 -24.56 58.37
CA ARG A 255 -30.80 -23.30 59.01
C ARG A 255 -30.61 -21.91 58.34
N ARG A 256 -31.77 -21.36 57.96
CA ARG A 256 -32.33 -20.01 58.22
C ARG A 256 -31.41 -18.92 58.81
N ALA A 257 -31.41 -17.76 58.15
CA ALA A 257 -31.76 -16.47 58.75
C ALA A 257 -32.30 -15.51 57.67
N ARG A 258 -33.20 -14.61 58.09
CA ARG A 258 -34.11 -13.77 57.29
C ARG A 258 -33.91 -12.32 57.73
N VAL A 259 -34.30 -11.36 56.87
CA VAL A 259 -34.58 -9.91 57.12
C VAL A 259 -33.31 -9.03 57.21
N ALA A 260 -33.18 -7.83 56.64
CA ALA A 260 -34.10 -6.74 56.26
C ALA A 260 -33.56 -5.99 55.01
N ASP A 261 -34.39 -5.60 54.04
CA ASP A 261 -35.02 -4.27 53.91
C ASP A 261 -34.07 -3.06 53.97
N GLY A 262 -33.95 -2.36 52.83
CA GLY A 262 -34.27 -0.93 52.84
C GLY A 262 -33.24 0.07 52.29
N VAL A 263 -33.65 0.72 51.19
CA VAL A 263 -33.78 2.19 51.08
C VAL A 263 -32.57 3.02 50.54
N LYS A 264 -32.87 3.61 49.36
CA LYS A 264 -32.58 4.97 48.83
C LYS A 264 -31.28 5.30 48.09
N ASN A 265 -31.50 5.59 46.80
CA ASN A 265 -30.90 6.68 46.03
C ASN A 265 -31.21 8.06 46.67
N PRO A 266 -30.36 9.08 46.46
CA PRO A 266 -30.87 10.23 45.69
C PRO A 266 -29.85 10.94 44.78
N GLU A 267 -30.45 11.60 43.77
CA GLU A 267 -30.02 12.72 42.91
C GLU A 267 -28.80 12.58 41.97
#